data_AF-A0A2P5DEE8-F1
#
_entry.id   AF-A0A2P5DEE8-F1
#
_cell.length_a   1.000
_cell.length_b   1.000
_cell.length_c   1.000
_cell.angle_alpha   90.00
_cell.angle_beta   90.00
_cell.angle_gamma   90.00
#
_symmetry.space_group_name_H-M   'P 1'
#
loop_
_entity.id
_entity.type
_entity.pdbx_description
1 polymer ?
#
loop_
_entity_poly.entity_id
_entity_poly.type
_entity_poly.pdbx_seq_one_letter_code
_entity_poly.pdbx_strand_id
1 'polypeptide(L)'
;MVSSSTEVSPAESPPEERRDWLELPRDVAASIFTRLGAIEILTSVQMVCKAWLEICRDPLMWRAIDMRNDDGPDLDFDLEKMCRDAVDRSCGELVDINIEYFGTDELLRYITDRSNQIKRLRLASCYEVSDEGLIHAIEKLPLLEELDLTLCSFSAEPLNALGRSGPHLKSLKLNCQAYRLSNVFPHEELDFNKDVIAIGKNLPGLCHLQLIGNSMTNIGLEAILDGCTNLESLDLRRCININLKGNLGKKCAEIKHLRLPNDSLEDTMDLLLILRMVY
;
A
#
# COMPACT_ATOMS: atom_id res chain seq x y z
N MET A 1 -56.82 59.44 6.96
CA MET A 1 -56.39 58.09 6.57
C MET A 1 -54.89 58.04 6.74
N VAL A 2 -54.40 57.45 7.83
CA VAL A 2 -52.98 57.11 7.99
C VAL A 2 -52.96 55.60 8.17
N SER A 3 -52.35 54.92 7.22
CA SER A 3 -52.33 53.47 7.09
C SER A 3 -51.53 52.85 8.23
N SER A 4 -52.12 51.86 8.90
CA SER A 4 -51.46 51.06 9.93
C SER A 4 -50.64 49.96 9.24
N SER A 5 -49.32 49.99 9.44
CA SER A 5 -48.40 48.95 8.98
C SER A 5 -48.39 47.80 9.98
N THR A 6 -48.78 46.61 9.54
CA THR A 6 -48.63 45.37 10.30
C THR A 6 -47.25 44.79 10.00
N GLU A 7 -46.34 44.82 10.97
CA GLU A 7 -45.09 44.07 10.91
C GLU A 7 -45.38 42.57 11.05
N VAL A 8 -45.03 41.82 10.01
CA VAL A 8 -45.07 40.35 10.02
C VAL A 8 -43.72 39.86 10.56
N SER A 9 -43.73 39.22 11.73
CA SER A 9 -42.56 38.57 12.31
C SER A 9 -42.09 37.41 11.41
N PRO A 10 -40.77 37.18 11.25
CA PRO A 10 -40.28 36.06 10.46
C PRO A 10 -40.59 34.74 11.19
N ALA A 11 -41.11 33.77 10.46
CA ALA A 11 -41.34 32.42 10.97
C ALA A 11 -40.01 31.78 11.36
N GLU A 12 -39.92 31.27 12.60
CA GLU A 12 -38.80 30.45 13.05
C GLU A 12 -38.66 29.21 12.15
N SER A 13 -37.45 29.00 11.62
CA SER A 13 -37.10 27.75 10.92
C SER A 13 -37.27 26.57 11.87
N PRO A 14 -37.80 25.41 11.40
CA PRO A 14 -37.91 24.23 12.25
C PRO A 14 -36.53 23.84 12.80
N PRO A 15 -36.46 23.32 14.03
CA PRO A 15 -35.19 22.95 14.64
C PRO A 15 -34.50 21.91 13.77
N GLU A 16 -33.24 22.15 13.39
CA GLU A 16 -32.41 21.15 12.74
C GLU A 16 -32.41 19.90 13.62
N GLU A 17 -32.94 18.79 13.11
CA GLU A 17 -32.81 17.48 13.75
C GLU A 17 -31.32 17.18 13.86
N ARG A 18 -30.74 17.43 15.04
CA ARG A 18 -29.38 17.01 15.37
C ARG A 18 -29.36 15.49 15.29
N ARG A 19 -28.80 14.97 14.19
CA ARG A 19 -28.54 13.54 14.03
C ARG A 19 -27.64 13.10 15.18
N ASP A 20 -28.17 12.24 16.04
CA ASP A 20 -27.39 11.65 17.12
C ASP A 20 -26.57 10.49 16.56
N TRP A 21 -25.31 10.79 16.21
CA TRP A 21 -24.37 9.79 15.72
C TRP A 21 -24.00 8.74 16.80
N LEU A 22 -24.41 8.93 18.05
CA LEU A 22 -24.26 7.92 19.10
C LEU A 22 -25.24 6.74 18.96
N GLU A 23 -26.29 6.87 18.14
CA GLU A 23 -27.23 5.77 17.86
C GLU A 23 -26.77 4.84 16.72
N LEU A 24 -25.61 5.10 16.12
CA LEU A 24 -25.03 4.21 15.11
C LEU A 24 -24.82 2.80 15.69
N PRO A 25 -25.29 1.75 15.00
CA PRO A 25 -24.94 0.38 15.34
C PRO A 25 -23.42 0.19 15.40
N ARG A 26 -22.96 -0.60 16.37
CA ARG A 26 -21.54 -0.80 16.68
C ARG A 26 -20.74 -1.26 15.46
N ASP A 27 -21.31 -2.16 14.67
CA ASP A 27 -20.75 -2.71 13.44
C ASP A 27 -20.62 -1.66 12.33
N VAL A 28 -21.61 -0.77 12.20
CA VAL A 28 -21.55 0.34 11.24
C VAL A 28 -20.48 1.35 11.65
N ALA A 29 -20.42 1.72 12.94
CA ALA A 29 -19.38 2.61 13.46
C ALA A 29 -17.97 2.01 13.27
N ALA A 30 -17.80 0.73 13.62
CA ALA A 30 -16.56 0.00 13.38
C ALA A 30 -16.14 0.03 11.90
N SER A 31 -17.08 -0.22 10.97
CA SER A 31 -16.81 -0.17 9.53
C SER A 31 -16.47 1.23 9.01
N ILE A 32 -16.91 2.29 9.67
CA ILE A 32 -16.52 3.66 9.33
C ILE A 32 -15.10 3.91 9.84
N PHE A 33 -14.81 3.55 11.09
CA PHE A 33 -13.52 3.81 11.72
C PHE A 33 -12.37 3.11 11.00
N THR A 34 -12.56 1.86 10.55
CA THR A 34 -11.52 1.13 9.79
C THR A 34 -11.11 1.81 8.48
N ARG A 35 -11.87 2.80 8.00
CA ARG A 35 -11.54 3.57 6.79
C ARG A 35 -10.71 4.83 7.07
N LEU A 36 -10.56 5.23 8.33
CA LEU A 36 -9.89 6.48 8.69
C LEU A 36 -8.37 6.32 8.77
N GLY A 37 -7.86 5.12 9.06
CA GLY A 37 -6.44 4.90 9.37
C GLY A 37 -6.19 4.75 10.87
N ALA A 38 -5.08 4.12 11.23
CA ALA A 38 -4.72 3.86 12.62
C ALA A 38 -4.36 5.14 13.38
N ILE A 39 -3.76 6.14 12.70
CA ILE A 39 -3.37 7.42 13.29
C ILE A 39 -4.62 8.16 13.82
N GLU A 40 -5.65 8.31 12.99
CA GLU A 40 -6.92 8.95 13.30
C GLU A 40 -7.67 8.19 14.39
N ILE A 41 -7.66 6.85 14.34
CA ILE A 41 -8.29 6.02 15.36
C ILE A 41 -7.67 6.30 16.74
N LEU A 42 -6.34 6.34 16.82
CA LEU A 42 -5.60 6.49 18.07
C LEU A 42 -5.60 7.94 18.59
N THR A 43 -5.64 8.94 17.72
CA THR A 43 -5.57 10.35 18.14
C THR A 43 -6.93 10.99 18.35
N SER A 44 -7.95 10.55 17.59
CA SER A 44 -9.23 11.25 17.49
C SER A 44 -10.42 10.36 17.85
N VAL A 45 -10.60 9.23 17.14
CA VAL A 45 -11.83 8.41 17.25
C VAL A 45 -12.01 7.88 18.68
N GLN A 46 -10.97 7.32 19.29
CA GLN A 46 -11.08 6.75 20.64
C GLN A 46 -11.33 7.81 21.73
N MET A 47 -11.16 9.09 21.41
CA MET A 47 -11.32 10.22 22.35
C MET A 47 -12.75 10.81 22.36
N VAL A 48 -13.62 10.38 21.44
CA VAL A 48 -14.97 10.96 21.28
C VAL A 48 -15.91 10.60 22.43
N CYS A 49 -16.10 9.30 22.69
CA CYS A 49 -16.96 8.82 23.78
C CYS A 49 -16.58 7.41 24.22
N LYS A 50 -17.14 6.95 25.35
CA LYS A 50 -16.87 5.61 25.90
C LYS A 50 -17.25 4.49 24.93
N ALA A 51 -18.36 4.63 24.20
CA ALA A 51 -18.78 3.61 23.25
C ALA A 51 -17.77 3.45 22.10
N TRP A 52 -17.23 4.57 21.59
CA TRP A 52 -16.22 4.54 20.53
C TRP A 52 -14.89 4.00 21.03
N LEU A 53 -14.47 4.38 22.26
CA LEU A 53 -13.29 3.81 22.90
C LEU A 53 -13.38 2.27 23.02
N GLU A 54 -14.54 1.74 23.42
CA GLU A 54 -14.75 0.30 23.53
C GLU A 54 -14.73 -0.40 22.16
N ILE A 55 -15.18 0.26 21.09
CA ILE A 55 -15.00 -0.22 19.72
C ILE A 55 -13.52 -0.26 19.36
N CYS A 56 -12.79 0.84 19.57
CA CYS A 56 -11.34 0.93 19.27
C CYS A 56 -10.46 -0.01 20.10
N ARG A 57 -10.99 -0.64 21.15
CA ARG A 57 -10.31 -1.68 21.94
C ARG A 57 -10.56 -3.10 21.43
N ASP A 58 -11.55 -3.28 20.55
CA ASP A 58 -11.88 -4.58 19.98
C ASP A 58 -10.76 -5.05 19.05
N PRO A 59 -10.14 -6.23 19.26
CA PRO A 59 -9.08 -6.72 18.38
C PRO A 59 -9.49 -6.83 16.92
N LEU A 60 -10.79 -7.04 16.64
CA LEU A 60 -11.30 -7.13 15.28
C LEU A 60 -11.18 -5.81 14.50
N MET A 61 -11.09 -4.67 15.20
CA MET A 61 -10.81 -3.37 14.58
C MET A 61 -9.39 -3.30 13.99
N TRP A 62 -8.47 -4.11 14.51
CA TRP A 62 -7.03 -4.04 14.23
C TRP A 62 -6.56 -5.21 13.36
N ARG A 63 -7.49 -5.89 12.66
CA ARG A 63 -7.14 -6.91 11.65
C ARG A 63 -6.52 -6.29 10.40
N ALA A 64 -6.81 -5.02 10.14
CA ALA A 64 -6.17 -4.21 9.12
C ALA A 64 -5.67 -2.93 9.78
N ILE A 65 -4.36 -2.70 9.72
CA ILE A 65 -3.69 -1.53 10.28
C ILE A 65 -3.17 -0.70 9.12
N ASP A 66 -3.65 0.53 9.04
CA ASP A 66 -3.21 1.45 8.01
C ASP A 66 -2.52 2.65 8.65
N MET A 67 -1.19 2.69 8.55
CA MET A 67 -0.35 3.78 9.03
C MET A 67 0.06 4.72 7.88
N ARG A 68 -0.85 4.94 6.92
CA ARG A 68 -0.68 6.00 5.92
C ARG A 68 -0.39 7.33 6.60
N ASN A 69 0.50 8.11 6.01
CA ASN A 69 0.88 9.41 6.54
C ASN A 69 0.65 10.49 5.50
N ASP A 70 -0.62 10.90 5.37
CA ASP A 70 -1.08 11.87 4.37
C ASP A 70 -0.44 13.27 4.56
N ASP A 71 0.02 13.58 5.77
CA ASP A 71 0.68 14.86 6.13
C ASP A 71 2.22 14.81 5.95
N GLY A 72 2.79 13.66 5.59
CA GLY A 72 4.23 13.49 5.40
C GLY A 72 5.03 13.29 6.71
N PRO A 73 6.36 13.15 6.62
CA PRO A 73 7.20 12.74 7.76
C PRO A 73 7.24 13.74 8.94
N ASP A 74 6.65 14.93 8.80
CA ASP A 74 6.73 16.05 9.76
C ASP A 74 5.64 16.02 10.86
N LEU A 75 5.03 14.85 11.13
CA LEU A 75 4.09 14.71 12.24
C LEU A 75 4.81 14.70 13.60
N ASP A 76 4.30 15.45 14.58
CA ASP A 76 4.74 15.46 15.99
C ASP A 76 4.40 14.15 16.75
N PHE A 77 4.05 13.08 16.02
CA PHE A 77 3.64 11.80 16.58
C PHE A 77 4.76 10.76 16.47
N ASP A 78 4.93 9.96 17.53
CA ASP A 78 5.77 8.76 17.50
C ASP A 78 5.03 7.64 16.76
N LEU A 79 5.13 7.64 15.43
CA LEU A 79 4.43 6.70 14.55
C LEU A 79 4.81 5.25 14.83
N GLU A 80 6.08 4.98 15.19
CA GLU A 80 6.52 3.64 15.55
C GLU A 80 5.78 3.15 16.79
N LYS A 81 5.71 3.98 17.84
CA LYS A 81 4.97 3.64 19.06
C LYS A 81 3.48 3.45 18.81
N MET A 82 2.88 4.28 17.96
CA MET A 82 1.47 4.13 17.57
C MET A 82 1.22 2.83 16.81
N CYS A 83 2.11 2.48 15.87
CA CYS A 83 2.06 1.21 15.15
C CYS A 83 2.16 0.02 16.11
N ARG A 84 3.08 0.07 17.09
CA ARG A 84 3.20 -0.96 18.12
C ARG A 84 1.93 -1.09 18.97
N ASP A 85 1.30 0.02 19.38
CA ASP A 85 0.02 0.00 20.11
C ASP A 85 -1.09 -0.65 19.27
N ALA A 86 -1.19 -0.29 17.99
CA ALA A 86 -2.14 -0.89 17.05
C ALA A 86 -1.92 -2.40 16.88
N VAL A 87 -0.67 -2.83 16.72
CA VAL A 87 -0.28 -4.24 16.60
C VAL A 87 -0.61 -5.02 17.87
N ASP A 88 -0.33 -4.45 19.05
CA ASP A 88 -0.65 -5.09 20.32
C ASP A 88 -2.16 -5.26 20.51
N ARG A 89 -2.96 -4.29 20.07
CA ARG A 89 -4.43 -4.38 20.09
C ARG A 89 -4.99 -5.45 19.16
N SER A 90 -4.29 -5.78 18.06
CA SER A 90 -4.70 -6.86 17.15
C SER A 90 -4.71 -8.24 17.81
N CYS A 91 -4.02 -8.42 18.94
CA CYS A 91 -3.96 -9.69 19.67
C CYS A 91 -3.54 -10.90 18.79
N GLY A 92 -2.72 -10.68 17.75
CA GLY A 92 -2.27 -11.72 16.83
C GLY A 92 -3.21 -11.97 15.63
N GLU A 93 -4.32 -11.25 15.53
CA GLU A 93 -5.32 -11.37 14.46
C GLU A 93 -5.04 -10.43 13.26
N LEU A 94 -3.87 -9.76 13.24
CA LEU A 94 -3.47 -8.86 12.16
C LEU A 94 -3.29 -9.62 10.84
N VAL A 95 -3.99 -9.15 9.79
CA VAL A 95 -4.00 -9.74 8.45
C VAL A 95 -3.40 -8.79 7.41
N ASP A 96 -3.54 -7.48 7.61
CA ASP A 96 -3.17 -6.46 6.64
C ASP A 96 -2.48 -5.30 7.35
N ILE A 97 -1.31 -4.90 6.88
CA ILE A 97 -0.58 -3.78 7.44
C ILE A 97 0.08 -2.92 6.36
N ASN A 98 -0.17 -1.62 6.44
CA ASN A 98 0.47 -0.58 5.65
C ASN A 98 1.36 0.29 6.56
N ILE A 99 2.61 0.50 6.17
CA ILE A 99 3.59 1.35 6.85
C ILE A 99 4.20 2.30 5.84
N GLU A 100 4.14 3.60 6.12
CA GLU A 100 4.67 4.63 5.23
C GLU A 100 5.72 5.49 5.93
N TYR A 101 6.90 5.67 5.33
CA TYR A 101 8.00 6.52 5.78
C TYR A 101 8.82 6.06 7.02
N PHE A 102 8.20 5.48 8.04
CA PHE A 102 8.87 5.21 9.34
C PHE A 102 9.23 3.74 9.59
N GLY A 103 9.12 2.87 8.58
CA GLY A 103 9.44 1.45 8.73
C GLY A 103 10.92 1.20 9.02
N THR A 104 11.19 0.34 10.01
CA THR A 104 12.53 -0.14 10.39
C THR A 104 12.56 -1.66 10.50
N ASP A 105 13.75 -2.25 10.48
CA ASP A 105 13.94 -3.70 10.68
C ASP A 105 13.39 -4.15 12.06
N GLU A 106 13.61 -3.35 13.09
CA GLU A 106 13.11 -3.62 14.45
C GLU A 106 11.59 -3.59 14.54
N LEU A 107 10.94 -2.66 13.81
CA LEU A 107 9.49 -2.59 13.74
C LEU A 107 8.91 -3.78 12.98
N LEU A 108 9.47 -4.12 11.81
CA LEU A 108 9.06 -5.29 11.02
C LEU A 108 9.19 -6.58 11.82
N ARG A 109 10.32 -6.77 12.50
CA ARG A 109 10.50 -7.93 13.40
C ARG A 109 9.46 -7.95 14.50
N TYR A 110 9.17 -6.80 15.14
CA TYR A 110 8.14 -6.72 16.17
C TYR A 110 6.76 -7.16 15.66
N ILE A 111 6.36 -6.66 14.48
CA ILE A 111 5.08 -6.99 13.86
C ILE A 111 4.99 -8.49 13.60
N THR A 112 6.00 -9.05 12.93
CA THR A 112 5.98 -10.47 12.55
C THR A 112 6.11 -11.44 13.73
N ASP A 113 6.77 -11.04 14.82
CA ASP A 113 6.83 -11.82 16.06
C ASP A 113 5.49 -11.83 16.83
N ARG A 114 4.62 -10.84 16.60
CA ARG A 114 3.28 -10.74 17.22
C ARG A 114 2.18 -11.35 16.36
N SER A 115 2.31 -11.27 15.04
CA SER A 115 1.27 -11.65 14.09
C SER A 115 1.86 -12.33 12.85
N ASN A 116 1.73 -13.65 12.79
CA ASN A 116 2.20 -14.47 11.66
C ASN A 116 1.09 -14.82 10.65
N GLN A 117 -0.13 -14.31 10.87
CA GLN A 117 -1.30 -14.50 10.00
C GLN A 117 -1.40 -13.44 8.89
N ILE A 118 -0.41 -12.55 8.80
CA ILE A 118 -0.40 -11.44 7.84
C ILE A 118 -0.41 -11.99 6.42
N LYS A 119 -1.37 -11.50 5.64
CA LYS A 119 -1.57 -11.83 4.23
C LYS A 119 -1.16 -10.69 3.31
N ARG A 120 -1.21 -9.45 3.79
CA ARG A 120 -0.88 -8.26 3.01
C ARG A 120 0.07 -7.37 3.79
N LEU A 121 1.21 -7.09 3.21
CA LEU A 121 2.22 -6.20 3.76
C LEU A 121 2.53 -5.12 2.72
N ARG A 122 2.33 -3.87 3.09
CA ARG A 122 2.75 -2.70 2.32
C ARG A 122 3.78 -1.90 3.08
N LEU A 123 4.91 -1.64 2.41
CA LEU A 123 5.95 -0.73 2.83
C LEU A 123 6.06 0.36 1.76
N ALA A 124 5.79 1.61 2.13
CA ALA A 124 5.92 2.74 1.23
C ALA A 124 6.95 3.74 1.74
N SER A 125 7.96 4.07 0.93
CA SER A 125 9.02 5.03 1.32
C SER A 125 9.73 4.67 2.64
N CYS A 126 9.79 3.38 2.99
CA CYS A 126 10.47 2.89 4.19
C CYS A 126 11.95 2.63 3.88
N TYR A 127 12.77 3.68 3.89
CA TYR A 127 14.19 3.62 3.50
C TYR A 127 15.11 3.00 4.56
N GLU A 128 14.64 2.87 5.81
CA GLU A 128 15.41 2.29 6.92
C GLU A 128 15.20 0.79 7.07
N VAL A 129 14.33 0.18 6.26
CA VAL A 129 14.21 -1.28 6.16
C VAL A 129 15.30 -1.81 5.25
N SER A 130 16.11 -2.74 5.74
CA SER A 130 17.16 -3.40 4.97
C SER A 130 16.64 -4.65 4.23
N ASP A 131 17.44 -5.16 3.29
CA ASP A 131 17.16 -6.46 2.65
C ASP A 131 17.00 -7.57 3.70
N GLU A 132 17.86 -7.61 4.72
CA GLU A 132 17.83 -8.61 5.78
C GLU A 132 16.55 -8.52 6.63
N GLY A 133 16.11 -7.30 6.96
CA GLY A 133 14.87 -7.07 7.70
C GLY A 133 13.64 -7.54 6.92
N LEU A 134 13.58 -7.25 5.62
CA LEU A 134 12.50 -7.71 4.75
C LEU A 134 12.54 -9.23 4.55
N ILE A 135 13.72 -9.83 4.33
CA ILE A 135 13.88 -11.29 4.23
C ILE A 135 13.40 -11.97 5.50
N HIS A 136 13.80 -11.46 6.67
CA HIS A 136 13.34 -11.98 7.96
C HIS A 136 11.81 -11.94 8.07
N ALA A 137 11.19 -10.82 7.67
CA ALA A 137 9.74 -10.70 7.69
C ALA A 137 9.07 -11.71 6.76
N ILE A 138 9.56 -11.86 5.53
CA ILE A 138 9.05 -12.84 4.55
C ILE A 138 9.09 -14.26 5.12
N GLU A 139 10.19 -14.66 5.75
CA GLU A 139 10.33 -15.99 6.35
C GLU A 139 9.36 -16.25 7.52
N LYS A 140 8.92 -15.19 8.21
CA LYS A 140 7.97 -15.24 9.33
C LYS A 140 6.51 -15.17 8.90
N LEU A 141 6.22 -14.87 7.63
CA LEU A 141 4.87 -14.64 7.11
C LEU A 141 4.47 -15.73 6.09
N PRO A 142 4.18 -16.96 6.53
CA PRO A 142 3.88 -18.09 5.64
C PRO A 142 2.58 -17.93 4.85
N LEU A 143 1.69 -17.02 5.27
CA LEU A 143 0.40 -16.74 4.62
C LEU A 143 0.43 -15.50 3.73
N LEU A 144 1.59 -14.93 3.45
CA LEU A 144 1.71 -13.72 2.64
C LEU A 144 1.18 -13.95 1.21
N GLU A 145 0.15 -13.21 0.85
CA GLU A 145 -0.56 -13.27 -0.44
C GLU A 145 -0.26 -12.03 -1.31
N GLU A 146 -0.03 -10.87 -0.67
CA GLU A 146 0.32 -9.61 -1.33
C GLU A 146 1.49 -8.92 -0.63
N LEU A 147 2.49 -8.53 -1.43
CA LEU A 147 3.57 -7.66 -1.00
C LEU A 147 3.61 -6.41 -1.87
N ASP A 148 3.62 -5.25 -1.23
CA ASP A 148 3.69 -3.95 -1.89
C ASP A 148 4.89 -3.17 -1.36
N LEU A 149 5.91 -3.04 -2.21
CA LEU A 149 7.10 -2.23 -1.96
C LEU A 149 7.04 -1.03 -2.90
N THR A 150 6.56 0.09 -2.38
CA THR A 150 6.42 1.32 -3.14
C THR A 150 7.49 2.31 -2.71
N LEU A 151 8.38 2.70 -3.62
CA LEU A 151 9.43 3.69 -3.37
C LEU A 151 10.37 3.31 -2.23
N CYS A 152 10.64 2.01 -2.06
CA CYS A 152 11.67 1.48 -1.17
C CYS A 152 12.95 1.16 -1.96
N SER A 153 14.08 1.05 -1.25
CA SER A 153 15.41 0.81 -1.84
C SER A 153 15.93 -0.58 -1.46
N PHE A 154 15.36 -1.63 -2.04
CA PHE A 154 15.81 -3.01 -1.86
C PHE A 154 16.66 -3.49 -3.02
N SER A 155 17.51 -4.49 -2.79
CA SER A 155 18.12 -5.24 -3.88
C SER A 155 17.20 -6.38 -4.37
N ALA A 156 17.71 -7.22 -5.27
CA ALA A 156 17.00 -8.42 -5.71
C ALA A 156 16.99 -9.55 -4.65
N GLU A 157 17.77 -9.45 -3.56
CA GLU A 157 17.90 -10.49 -2.53
C GLU A 157 16.53 -10.87 -1.88
N PRO A 158 15.69 -9.92 -1.40
CA PRO A 158 14.37 -10.26 -0.87
C PRO A 158 13.45 -10.96 -1.87
N LEU A 159 13.56 -10.61 -3.16
CA LEU A 159 12.77 -11.24 -4.22
C LEU A 159 13.17 -12.70 -4.45
N ASN A 160 14.46 -13.02 -4.28
CA ASN A 160 14.91 -14.41 -4.27
C ASN A 160 14.39 -15.18 -3.05
N ALA A 161 14.29 -14.53 -1.89
CA ALA A 161 13.73 -15.13 -0.68
C ALA A 161 12.23 -15.42 -0.81
N LEU A 162 11.46 -14.53 -1.46
CA LEU A 162 10.03 -14.75 -1.73
C LEU A 162 9.76 -16.06 -2.47
N GLY A 163 10.58 -16.42 -3.47
CA GLY A 163 10.39 -17.68 -4.19
C GLY A 163 10.66 -18.94 -3.37
N ARG A 164 11.37 -18.83 -2.24
CA ARG A 164 11.65 -19.95 -1.33
C ARG A 164 10.59 -20.08 -0.25
N SER A 165 10.13 -18.96 0.29
CA SER A 165 9.34 -18.90 1.52
C SER A 165 7.88 -18.44 1.31
N GLY A 166 7.53 -17.92 0.14
CA GLY A 166 6.20 -17.37 -0.18
C GLY A 166 5.41 -18.20 -1.21
N PRO A 167 5.03 -19.47 -0.92
CA PRO A 167 4.30 -20.31 -1.87
C PRO A 167 2.90 -19.77 -2.23
N HIS A 168 2.37 -18.85 -1.42
CA HIS A 168 1.03 -18.26 -1.58
C HIS A 168 1.03 -16.86 -2.17
N LEU A 169 2.19 -16.27 -2.47
CA LEU A 169 2.24 -14.92 -3.01
C LEU A 169 1.55 -14.87 -4.39
N LYS A 170 0.52 -14.03 -4.51
CA LYS A 170 -0.26 -13.83 -5.74
C LYS A 170 -0.11 -12.45 -6.33
N SER A 171 0.14 -11.45 -5.48
CA SER A 171 0.25 -10.06 -5.89
C SER A 171 1.58 -9.47 -5.42
N LEU A 172 2.30 -8.84 -6.34
CA LEU A 172 3.52 -8.11 -6.05
C LEU A 172 3.46 -6.74 -6.69
N LYS A 173 3.72 -5.70 -5.91
CA LYS A 173 3.88 -4.33 -6.39
C LYS A 173 5.29 -3.87 -6.07
N LEU A 174 6.08 -3.55 -7.09
CA LEU A 174 7.42 -2.96 -6.96
C LEU A 174 7.41 -1.63 -7.72
N ASN A 175 6.88 -0.61 -7.07
CA ASN A 175 6.77 0.71 -7.67
C ASN A 175 8.02 1.52 -7.34
N CYS A 176 8.60 2.17 -8.34
CA CYS A 176 9.80 2.96 -8.19
C CYS A 176 9.66 4.28 -8.95
N GLN A 177 10.71 5.10 -8.89
CA GLN A 177 10.80 6.32 -9.69
C GLN A 177 11.75 6.10 -10.88
N ALA A 178 11.17 5.94 -12.06
CA ALA A 178 11.93 5.68 -13.27
C ALA A 178 12.80 6.87 -13.63
N TYR A 179 14.06 6.62 -13.98
CA TYR A 179 14.92 7.58 -14.65
C TYR A 179 15.11 7.17 -16.11
N ARG A 180 15.22 8.17 -16.99
CA ARG A 180 15.51 7.92 -18.39
C ARG A 180 16.95 7.45 -18.53
N LEU A 181 17.11 6.32 -19.20
CA LEU A 181 18.40 5.81 -19.60
C LEU A 181 18.96 6.68 -20.72
N SER A 182 19.96 7.51 -20.42
CA SER A 182 20.76 8.21 -21.42
C SER A 182 22.20 7.71 -21.35
N ASN A 183 22.71 7.16 -22.45
CA ASN A 183 24.09 6.66 -22.60
C ASN A 183 24.46 5.48 -21.67
N VAL A 184 23.59 4.48 -21.55
CA VAL A 184 23.80 3.29 -20.71
C VAL A 184 24.88 2.40 -21.30
N PHE A 185 25.90 2.11 -20.49
CA PHE A 185 26.87 1.07 -20.81
C PHE A 185 26.24 -0.32 -20.60
N PRO A 186 26.61 -1.36 -21.36
CA PRO A 186 25.98 -2.70 -21.26
C PRO A 186 25.96 -3.29 -19.84
N HIS A 187 26.91 -2.91 -18.97
CA HIS A 187 26.95 -3.37 -17.58
C HIS A 187 25.86 -2.74 -16.70
N GLU A 188 25.43 -1.52 -16.98
CA GLU A 188 24.37 -0.82 -16.25
C GLU A 188 22.97 -1.34 -16.64
N GLU A 189 22.80 -1.84 -17.87
CA GLU A 189 21.52 -2.44 -18.30
C GLU A 189 21.15 -3.69 -17.47
N LEU A 190 22.14 -4.44 -16.99
CA LEU A 190 21.87 -5.59 -16.13
C LEU A 190 21.30 -5.16 -14.78
N ASP A 191 21.82 -4.06 -14.22
CA ASP A 191 21.40 -3.55 -12.91
C ASP A 191 19.92 -3.16 -12.89
N PHE A 192 19.42 -2.53 -13.96
CA PHE A 192 18.02 -2.13 -14.07
C PHE A 192 17.04 -3.29 -14.22
N ASN A 193 17.54 -4.48 -14.59
CA ASN A 193 16.72 -5.66 -14.81
C ASN A 193 16.85 -6.69 -13.68
N LYS A 194 17.75 -6.50 -12.69
CA LYS A 194 18.02 -7.48 -11.62
C LYS A 194 16.76 -7.94 -10.88
N ASP A 195 15.95 -6.99 -10.44
CA ASP A 195 14.77 -7.27 -9.62
C ASP A 195 13.71 -8.05 -10.41
N VAL A 196 13.42 -7.60 -11.62
CA VAL A 196 12.42 -8.23 -12.50
C VAL A 196 12.87 -9.58 -13.06
N ILE A 197 14.19 -9.77 -13.25
CA ILE A 197 14.76 -11.09 -13.54
C ILE A 197 14.58 -12.03 -12.35
N ALA A 198 14.81 -11.54 -11.12
CA ALA A 198 14.57 -12.33 -9.92
C ALA A 198 13.09 -12.70 -9.76
N ILE A 199 12.16 -11.79 -10.08
CA ILE A 199 10.72 -12.08 -10.12
C ILE A 199 10.42 -13.21 -11.09
N GLY A 200 10.82 -13.07 -12.37
CA GLY A 200 10.55 -14.08 -13.40
C GLY A 200 11.12 -15.45 -13.04
N LYS A 201 12.32 -15.48 -12.44
CA LYS A 201 12.98 -16.73 -12.06
C LYS A 201 12.32 -17.43 -10.86
N ASN A 202 11.87 -16.66 -9.87
CA ASN A 202 11.53 -17.21 -8.56
C ASN A 202 10.02 -17.21 -8.25
N LEU A 203 9.20 -16.47 -9.02
CA LEU A 203 7.77 -16.28 -8.74
C LEU A 203 6.87 -16.74 -9.91
N PRO A 204 6.93 -18.03 -10.33
CA PRO A 204 6.11 -18.53 -11.44
C PRO A 204 4.61 -18.56 -11.13
N GLY A 205 4.24 -18.55 -9.84
CA GLY A 205 2.86 -18.59 -9.34
C GLY A 205 2.18 -17.22 -9.22
N LEU A 206 2.87 -16.13 -9.58
CA LEU A 206 2.38 -14.76 -9.47
C LEU A 206 1.25 -14.49 -10.47
N CYS A 207 0.19 -13.83 -9.99
CA CYS A 207 -1.01 -13.52 -10.79
C CYS A 207 -1.12 -12.03 -11.10
N HIS A 208 -0.64 -11.16 -10.21
CA HIS A 208 -0.72 -9.72 -10.35
C HIS A 208 0.65 -9.09 -10.10
N LEU A 209 1.13 -8.33 -11.07
CA LEU A 209 2.40 -7.62 -10.98
C LEU A 209 2.21 -6.15 -11.37
N GLN A 210 2.61 -5.25 -10.47
CA GLN A 210 2.61 -3.81 -10.71
C GLN A 210 4.03 -3.27 -10.60
N LEU A 211 4.49 -2.59 -11.64
CA LEU A 211 5.85 -2.09 -11.78
C LEU A 211 5.86 -0.60 -12.10
N ILE A 212 4.96 0.19 -11.50
CA ILE A 212 4.81 1.58 -11.89
C ILE A 212 6.12 2.32 -11.68
N GLY A 213 6.60 2.97 -12.74
CA GLY A 213 7.86 3.72 -12.70
C GLY A 213 9.10 2.85 -12.51
N ASN A 214 9.06 1.58 -12.90
CA ASN A 214 10.26 0.75 -12.91
C ASN A 214 11.17 1.11 -14.11
N SER A 215 12.49 1.11 -13.89
CA SER A 215 13.49 1.47 -14.91
C SER A 215 13.85 0.31 -15.87
N MET A 216 13.24 -0.88 -15.74
CA MET A 216 13.55 -2.05 -16.54
C MET A 216 13.48 -1.82 -18.06
N THR A 217 14.25 -2.63 -18.80
CA THR A 217 14.23 -2.64 -20.26
C THR A 217 13.41 -3.82 -20.79
N ASN A 218 13.40 -4.00 -22.11
CA ASN A 218 12.74 -5.14 -22.74
C ASN A 218 13.27 -6.49 -22.24
N ILE A 219 14.52 -6.57 -21.78
CA ILE A 219 15.11 -7.79 -21.23
C ILE A 219 14.38 -8.21 -19.95
N GLY A 220 14.17 -7.28 -19.02
CA GLY A 220 13.46 -7.54 -17.78
C GLY A 220 12.00 -7.91 -18.00
N LEU A 221 11.33 -7.21 -18.93
CA LEU A 221 9.95 -7.53 -19.30
C LEU A 221 9.83 -8.93 -19.92
N GLU A 222 10.76 -9.32 -20.77
CA GLU A 222 10.77 -10.68 -21.34
C GLU A 222 10.99 -11.74 -20.25
N ALA A 223 11.88 -11.50 -19.28
CA ALA A 223 12.08 -12.40 -18.15
C ALA A 223 10.80 -12.60 -17.30
N ILE A 224 10.02 -11.54 -17.08
CA ILE A 224 8.71 -11.63 -16.41
C ILE A 224 7.74 -12.49 -17.22
N LEU A 225 7.59 -12.20 -18.51
CA LEU A 225 6.61 -12.87 -19.36
C LEU A 225 6.93 -14.35 -19.54
N ASP A 226 8.21 -14.70 -19.60
CA ASP A 226 8.66 -16.09 -19.75
C ASP A 226 8.61 -16.86 -18.42
N GLY A 227 8.79 -16.16 -17.28
CA GLY A 227 8.86 -16.78 -15.95
C GLY A 227 7.53 -16.85 -15.19
N CYS A 228 6.75 -15.78 -15.20
CA CYS A 228 5.48 -15.65 -14.47
C CYS A 228 4.29 -16.16 -15.31
N THR A 229 4.24 -17.47 -15.52
CA THR A 229 3.28 -18.11 -16.43
C THR A 229 1.79 -17.97 -16.05
N ASN A 230 1.48 -17.64 -14.80
CA ASN A 230 0.10 -17.45 -14.31
C ASN A 230 -0.34 -15.98 -14.27
N LEU A 231 0.43 -15.07 -14.87
CA LEU A 231 0.19 -13.65 -14.79
C LEU A 231 -1.11 -13.26 -15.49
N GLU A 232 -2.04 -12.68 -14.73
CA GLU A 232 -3.34 -12.21 -15.22
C GLU A 232 -3.40 -10.69 -15.36
N SER A 233 -2.67 -9.99 -14.50
CA SER A 233 -2.59 -8.53 -14.49
C SER A 233 -1.13 -8.07 -14.49
N LEU A 234 -0.82 -7.14 -15.39
CA LEU A 234 0.50 -6.52 -15.49
C LEU A 234 0.33 -5.02 -15.68
N ASP A 235 0.93 -4.24 -14.79
CA ASP A 235 0.91 -2.79 -14.87
C ASP A 235 2.31 -2.22 -15.07
N LEU A 236 2.49 -1.60 -16.25
CA LEU A 236 3.75 -1.06 -16.75
C LEU A 236 3.74 0.46 -16.82
N ARG A 237 2.76 1.14 -16.21
CA ARG A 237 2.66 2.60 -16.28
C ARG A 237 3.96 3.25 -15.84
N ARG A 238 4.38 4.30 -16.55
CA ARG A 238 5.66 5.00 -16.32
C ARG A 238 6.93 4.14 -16.47
N CYS A 239 6.86 2.91 -16.98
CA CYS A 239 8.05 2.16 -17.42
C CYS A 239 8.56 2.73 -18.75
N ILE A 240 9.29 3.85 -18.69
CA ILE A 240 9.63 4.65 -19.87
C ILE A 240 10.71 4.03 -20.78
N ASN A 241 11.40 2.99 -20.31
CA ASN A 241 12.51 2.35 -21.02
C ASN A 241 12.09 1.11 -21.83
N ILE A 242 10.80 0.76 -21.84
CA ILE A 242 10.29 -0.38 -22.61
C ILE A 242 9.80 0.03 -24.00
N ASN A 243 10.00 -0.85 -24.98
CA ASN A 243 9.51 -0.70 -26.33
C ASN A 243 8.70 -1.95 -26.74
N LEU A 244 7.38 -1.79 -26.78
CA LEU A 244 6.41 -2.86 -27.04
C LEU A 244 6.17 -3.13 -28.54
N LYS A 245 7.10 -2.74 -29.42
CA LYS A 245 7.00 -3.12 -30.85
C LYS A 245 7.37 -4.60 -31.04
N GLY A 246 6.77 -5.23 -32.06
CA GLY A 246 7.14 -6.59 -32.46
C GLY A 246 6.57 -7.69 -31.56
N ASN A 247 7.37 -8.73 -31.30
CA ASN A 247 6.92 -9.93 -30.58
C ASN A 247 6.59 -9.66 -29.11
N LEU A 248 7.36 -8.80 -28.45
CA LEU A 248 7.18 -8.49 -27.04
C LEU A 248 5.81 -7.87 -26.76
N GLY A 249 5.37 -6.95 -27.62
CA GLY A 249 4.03 -6.37 -27.53
C GLY A 249 2.92 -7.39 -27.75
N LYS A 250 3.13 -8.39 -28.61
CA LYS A 250 2.17 -9.48 -28.80
C LYS A 250 2.06 -10.35 -27.54
N LYS A 251 3.19 -10.76 -26.94
CA LYS A 251 3.22 -11.48 -25.66
C LYS A 251 2.48 -10.69 -24.57
N CYS A 252 2.74 -9.39 -24.45
CA CYS A 252 2.04 -8.54 -23.49
C CYS A 252 0.53 -8.47 -23.72
N ALA A 253 0.09 -8.43 -24.98
CA ALA A 253 -1.33 -8.35 -25.34
C ALA A 253 -2.14 -9.62 -24.96
N GLU A 254 -1.47 -10.72 -24.60
CA GLU A 254 -2.12 -11.93 -24.08
C GLU A 254 -2.49 -11.81 -22.59
N ILE A 255 -1.94 -10.82 -21.88
CA ILE A 255 -2.28 -10.53 -20.48
C ILE A 255 -3.68 -9.93 -20.40
N LYS A 256 -4.55 -10.49 -19.54
CA LYS A 256 -5.96 -10.11 -19.43
C LYS A 256 -6.14 -8.65 -19.01
N HIS A 257 -5.37 -8.21 -18.02
CA HIS A 257 -5.43 -6.87 -17.45
C HIS A 257 -4.06 -6.18 -17.59
N LEU A 258 -3.80 -5.66 -18.79
CA LEU A 258 -2.57 -4.92 -19.09
C LEU A 258 -2.78 -3.40 -18.93
N ARG A 259 -1.90 -2.72 -18.19
CA ARG A 259 -1.76 -1.26 -18.21
C ARG A 259 -0.43 -0.88 -18.83
N LEU A 260 -0.48 -0.01 -19.83
CA LEU A 260 0.67 0.36 -20.66
C LEU A 260 1.44 1.56 -20.08
N PRO A 261 2.71 1.77 -20.46
CA PRO A 261 3.55 2.86 -19.95
C PRO A 261 2.94 4.26 -19.98
N ASN A 262 2.11 4.55 -20.98
CA ASN A 262 1.52 5.87 -21.18
C ASN A 262 0.08 5.99 -20.68
N ASP A 263 -0.47 4.94 -20.04
CA ASP A 263 -1.80 5.00 -19.47
C ASP A 263 -1.84 5.94 -18.25
N SER A 264 -3.03 6.50 -17.99
CA SER A 264 -3.25 7.44 -16.87
C SER A 264 -3.01 6.79 -15.50
N LEU A 265 -2.58 7.62 -14.53
CA LEU A 265 -2.40 7.26 -13.11
C LEU A 265 -3.56 7.75 -12.22
N GLU A 266 -4.67 8.23 -12.80
CA GLU A 266 -5.78 8.81 -12.05
C GLU A 266 -6.42 7.83 -11.04
N ASP A 267 -6.32 6.53 -11.25
CA ASP A 267 -6.81 5.50 -10.32
C ASP A 267 -5.81 5.13 -9.22
N THR A 268 -4.60 5.71 -9.21
CA THR A 268 -3.54 5.45 -8.21
C THR A 268 -3.21 6.72 -7.42
N MET A 269 -4.22 7.28 -6.73
CA MET A 269 -4.09 8.53 -5.98
C MET A 269 -3.02 8.47 -4.88
N ASP A 270 -2.90 7.33 -4.18
CA ASP A 270 -1.91 7.14 -3.11
C ASP A 270 -0.46 7.24 -3.65
N LEU A 271 -0.20 6.68 -4.84
CA LEU A 271 1.10 6.79 -5.51
C LEU A 271 1.40 8.21 -5.99
N LEU A 272 0.38 8.96 -6.43
CA LEU A 272 0.55 10.34 -6.87
C LEU A 272 0.89 11.27 -5.72
N LEU A 273 0.34 11.03 -4.52
CA LEU A 273 0.70 11.77 -3.31
C LEU A 273 2.16 11.49 -2.92
N ILE A 274 2.55 10.23 -2.82
CA ILE A 274 3.92 9.87 -2.44
C ILE A 274 4.94 10.39 -3.46
N LEU A 275 4.67 10.27 -4.77
CA LEU A 275 5.56 10.79 -5.82
C LEU A 275 5.64 12.33 -5.84
N ARG A 276 4.64 13.06 -5.31
CA ARG A 276 4.67 14.52 -5.21
C ARG A 276 5.48 15.03 -4.02
N MET A 277 5.61 14.25 -2.95
CA MET A 277 6.37 14.64 -1.75
C MET A 277 7.89 14.45 -1.91
N VAL A 278 8.33 13.76 -2.96
CA VAL A 278 9.76 13.56 -3.29
C VAL A 278 10.33 14.71 -4.15
N TYR A 279 9.57 15.80 -4.35
CA TYR A 279 9.98 16.99 -5.12
C TYR A 279 9.67 18.32 -4.44
#